data_AF-A0A4Y2K8W2-F1
#
_entry.id   AF-A0A4Y2K8W2-F1
#
_cell.length_a   1.000
_cell.length_b   1.000
_cell.length_c   1.000
_cell.angle_alpha   90.00
_cell.angle_beta   90.00
_cell.angle_gamma   90.00
#
_symmetry.space_group_name_H-M   'P 1'
#
loop_
_entity.id
_entity.type
_entity.pdbx_description
1 polymer ?
#
loop_
_entity_poly.entity_id
_entity_poly.type
_entity_poly.pdbx_seq_one_letter_code
_entity_poly.pdbx_strand_id
1 'polypeptide(L)'
;LLFENQLIFLGIKSSESYFSLLHSLINLKLFLVTFITGVIIFFNWSLYLIIFNVFVAERHVFPIEIPVKSDKSKSLSAALGNSESDILKYLAVLDLRLLSQQDEERRKQIFTISHPGGHPHQWKAVADFCISSLKQFVAKLQEYSVVAAAAKEPKMNYNKGISFVLEEQKSFFEPPKESPTFSETVIASLRGWPSVAYFLDELPSIKIRKLFASSQPLIWMIDALGYLVSASYSEDKFGVIQQTLPEIIRLLLDIKMAEEKLPIDLVGFRTHVKDPYGRYDHIHQRVSLKTSVNAALCRIADTFKNDINGIYLPEEYLRYFQRYLNRRNV
;
A
#
# COMPACT_ATOMS: atom_id res chain seq x y z
N LEU A 1 16.76 5.64 -56.29
CA LEU A 1 16.39 4.32 -56.85
C LEU A 1 15.44 3.49 -55.97
N LEU A 2 15.81 2.96 -54.80
CA LEU A 2 14.86 2.20 -53.95
C LEU A 2 13.78 3.08 -53.28
N PHE A 3 14.12 4.31 -52.90
CA PHE A 3 13.19 5.28 -52.32
C PHE A 3 12.24 5.92 -53.34
N GLU A 4 12.67 6.09 -54.59
CA GLU A 4 11.83 6.66 -55.66
C GLU A 4 10.75 5.67 -56.12
N ASN A 5 11.06 4.37 -56.12
CA ASN A 5 10.11 3.34 -56.53
C ASN A 5 8.97 3.12 -55.51
N GLN A 6 9.18 3.45 -54.22
CA GLN A 6 8.11 3.40 -53.22
C GLN A 6 7.15 4.59 -53.31
N LEU A 7 7.63 5.76 -53.72
CA LEU A 7 6.80 6.95 -53.93
C LEU A 7 5.90 6.82 -55.17
N ILE A 8 6.34 6.06 -56.18
CA ILE A 8 5.55 5.75 -57.39
C ILE A 8 4.43 4.73 -57.09
N PHE A 9 4.64 3.79 -56.16
CA PHE A 9 3.60 2.84 -55.73
C PHE A 9 2.42 3.53 -55.02
N LEU A 10 2.67 4.70 -54.40
CA LEU A 10 1.64 5.56 -53.79
C LEU A 10 1.00 6.54 -54.78
N GLY A 11 1.34 6.49 -56.07
CA GLY A 11 0.69 7.29 -57.13
C GLY A 11 0.98 8.78 -57.09
N ILE A 12 1.99 9.24 -56.33
CA ILE A 12 2.32 10.66 -56.21
C ILE A 12 3.37 11.00 -57.26
N LYS A 13 2.90 11.40 -58.44
CA LYS A 13 3.75 11.98 -59.49
C LYS A 13 4.10 13.42 -59.07
N SER A 14 5.39 13.68 -58.83
CA SER A 14 5.90 14.99 -58.39
C SER A 14 5.93 15.99 -59.55
N SER A 15 4.76 16.50 -59.93
CA SER A 15 4.58 17.78 -60.61
C SER A 15 3.11 18.12 -60.58
N GLU A 16 2.66 19.01 -59.68
CA GLU A 16 1.56 19.96 -59.91
C GLU A 16 1.24 20.79 -58.66
N SER A 17 0.70 21.99 -58.94
CA SER A 17 0.31 23.09 -58.05
C SER A 17 -0.14 22.72 -56.62
N TYR A 18 0.09 23.60 -55.64
CA TYR A 18 -0.55 23.52 -54.31
C TYR A 18 -2.07 23.27 -54.39
N PHE A 19 -2.71 23.68 -55.50
CA PHE A 19 -4.11 23.44 -55.80
C PHE A 19 -4.45 21.96 -56.09
N SER A 20 -3.53 21.15 -56.65
CA SER A 20 -3.74 19.71 -56.85
C SER A 20 -3.59 18.94 -55.54
N LEU A 21 -2.73 19.38 -54.61
CA LEU A 21 -2.69 18.87 -53.24
C LEU A 21 -3.98 19.20 -52.49
N LEU A 22 -4.50 20.43 -52.61
CA LEU A 22 -5.78 20.82 -52.03
C LEU A 22 -6.97 20.08 -52.67
N HIS A 23 -6.97 19.88 -53.99
CA HIS A 23 -8.00 19.11 -54.68
C HIS A 23 -7.91 17.60 -54.37
N SER A 24 -6.72 17.08 -54.12
CA SER A 24 -6.49 15.70 -53.63
C SER A 24 -6.94 15.55 -52.17
N LEU A 25 -6.77 16.59 -51.34
CA LEU A 25 -7.34 16.68 -49.99
C LEU A 25 -8.88 16.79 -50.00
N ILE A 26 -9.45 17.48 -50.99
CA ILE A 26 -10.92 17.62 -51.22
C ILE A 26 -11.47 16.42 -52.00
N ASN A 27 -10.72 15.33 -52.15
CA ASN A 27 -11.27 14.12 -52.72
C ASN A 27 -12.33 13.54 -51.77
N LEU A 28 -13.61 13.80 -52.08
CA LEU A 28 -14.76 13.41 -51.25
C LEU A 28 -14.71 11.94 -50.86
N LYS A 29 -14.22 11.07 -51.76
CA LYS A 29 -14.07 9.64 -51.50
C LYS A 29 -12.99 9.36 -50.45
N LEU A 30 -11.83 10.01 -50.56
CA LEU A 30 -10.72 9.86 -49.59
C LEU A 30 -11.11 10.47 -48.24
N PHE A 31 -11.75 11.64 -48.25
CA PHE A 31 -12.28 12.28 -47.05
C PHE A 31 -13.29 11.38 -46.33
N LEU A 32 -14.26 10.83 -47.06
CA LEU A 32 -15.29 9.95 -46.49
C LEU A 32 -14.67 8.66 -45.94
N VAL A 33 -13.72 8.04 -46.66
CA VAL A 33 -13.01 6.85 -46.16
C VAL A 33 -12.23 7.17 -44.88
N THR A 34 -11.44 8.24 -44.85
CA THR A 34 -10.66 8.65 -43.67
C THR A 34 -11.57 9.06 -42.50
N PHE A 35 -12.69 9.72 -42.79
CA PHE A 35 -13.69 10.10 -41.79
C PHE A 35 -14.33 8.87 -41.17
N ILE A 36 -14.81 7.91 -41.99
CA ILE A 36 -15.40 6.67 -41.50
C ILE A 36 -14.39 5.85 -40.70
N THR A 37 -13.16 5.68 -41.19
CA THR A 37 -12.13 4.94 -40.45
C THR A 37 -11.77 5.64 -39.14
N GLY A 38 -11.69 6.97 -39.12
CA GLY A 38 -11.51 7.75 -37.90
C GLY A 38 -12.63 7.55 -36.89
N VAL A 39 -13.90 7.57 -37.33
CA VAL A 39 -15.07 7.30 -36.48
C VAL A 39 -15.04 5.87 -35.93
N ILE A 40 -14.68 4.88 -36.77
CA ILE A 40 -14.56 3.48 -36.34
C ILE A 40 -13.46 3.31 -35.31
N ILE A 41 -12.28 3.92 -35.52
CA ILE A 41 -11.15 3.85 -34.57
C ILE A 41 -11.55 4.51 -33.25
N PHE A 42 -12.14 5.71 -33.30
CA PHE A 42 -12.60 6.40 -32.10
C PHE A 42 -13.65 5.58 -31.34
N PHE A 43 -14.64 5.04 -32.03
CA PHE A 43 -15.66 4.18 -31.44
C PHE A 43 -15.06 2.91 -30.80
N ASN A 44 -14.17 2.21 -31.50
CA ASN A 44 -13.49 1.01 -30.96
C ASN A 44 -12.63 1.36 -29.74
N TRP A 45 -11.92 2.50 -29.77
CA TRP A 45 -11.12 2.95 -28.65
C TRP A 45 -12.00 3.28 -27.43
N SER A 46 -13.09 4.03 -27.63
CA SER A 46 -14.06 4.32 -26.56
C SER A 46 -14.71 3.04 -26.01
N LEU A 47 -15.12 2.13 -26.89
CA LEU A 47 -15.70 0.84 -26.50
C LEU A 47 -14.69 -0.02 -25.74
N TYR A 48 -13.43 -0.07 -26.19
CA TYR A 48 -12.35 -0.74 -25.48
C TYR A 48 -12.15 -0.15 -24.09
N LEU A 49 -12.12 1.17 -23.94
CA LEU A 49 -11.96 1.81 -22.62
C LEU A 49 -13.15 1.53 -21.70
N ILE A 50 -14.37 1.50 -22.22
CA ILE A 50 -15.56 1.16 -21.41
C ILE A 50 -15.49 -0.30 -20.97
N ILE A 51 -15.23 -1.23 -21.90
CA ILE A 51 -15.11 -2.66 -21.59
C ILE A 51 -13.96 -2.90 -20.61
N PHE A 52 -12.79 -2.32 -20.87
CA PHE A 52 -11.63 -2.39 -20.00
C PHE A 52 -11.95 -1.84 -18.61
N ASN A 53 -12.61 -0.70 -18.51
CA ASN A 53 -13.03 -0.15 -17.21
C ASN A 53 -14.05 -1.06 -16.52
N VAL A 54 -15.01 -1.65 -17.22
CA VAL A 54 -15.96 -2.58 -16.62
C VAL A 54 -15.23 -3.81 -16.08
N PHE A 55 -14.36 -4.45 -16.87
CA PHE A 55 -13.67 -5.68 -16.45
C PHE A 55 -12.55 -5.46 -15.44
N VAL A 56 -11.80 -4.35 -15.52
CA VAL A 56 -10.71 -4.04 -14.59
C VAL A 56 -11.22 -3.39 -13.31
N ALA A 57 -12.31 -2.62 -13.36
CA ALA A 57 -12.94 -2.07 -12.16
C ALA A 57 -13.91 -3.05 -11.50
N GLU A 58 -14.26 -4.17 -12.15
CA GLU A 58 -15.02 -5.23 -11.52
C GLU A 58 -14.23 -5.76 -10.31
N ARG A 59 -14.86 -5.70 -9.14
CA ARG A 59 -14.26 -6.16 -7.90
C ARG A 59 -14.04 -7.67 -7.98
N HIS A 60 -12.78 -8.09 -7.91
CA HIS A 60 -12.47 -9.50 -7.75
C HIS A 60 -12.78 -9.95 -6.32
N VAL A 61 -13.69 -10.92 -6.20
CA VAL A 61 -14.11 -11.50 -4.92
C VAL A 61 -13.40 -12.83 -4.72
N PHE A 62 -12.58 -12.92 -3.67
CA PHE A 62 -11.88 -14.17 -3.36
C PHE A 62 -12.77 -15.11 -2.53
N PRO A 63 -12.98 -16.36 -2.97
CA PRO A 63 -13.74 -17.32 -2.19
C PRO A 63 -13.01 -17.64 -0.87
N ILE A 64 -13.77 -17.64 0.23
CA ILE A 64 -13.25 -17.98 1.56
C ILE A 64 -13.29 -19.50 1.73
N GLU A 65 -14.45 -20.10 1.45
CA GLU A 65 -14.62 -21.55 1.34
C GLU A 65 -14.55 -21.97 -0.13
N ILE A 66 -13.62 -22.87 -0.44
CA ILE A 66 -13.52 -23.48 -1.77
C ILE A 66 -14.16 -24.87 -1.69
N PRO A 67 -15.13 -25.20 -2.58
CA PRO A 67 -15.63 -26.56 -2.66
C PRO A 67 -14.46 -27.53 -2.93
N VAL A 68 -14.45 -28.67 -2.26
CA VAL A 68 -13.35 -29.67 -2.15
C VAL A 68 -12.68 -30.07 -3.49
N LYS A 69 -13.31 -29.79 -4.64
CA LYS A 69 -12.83 -30.09 -6.00
C LYS A 69 -12.13 -28.94 -6.73
N SER A 70 -12.02 -27.74 -6.15
CA SER A 70 -11.36 -26.59 -6.79
C SER A 70 -10.00 -26.29 -6.14
N ASP A 71 -9.09 -25.75 -6.94
CA ASP A 71 -7.72 -25.40 -6.53
C ASP A 71 -7.73 -24.49 -5.31
N LYS A 72 -7.21 -24.99 -4.18
CA LYS A 72 -7.05 -24.23 -2.92
C LYS A 72 -6.18 -22.98 -3.08
N SER A 73 -5.40 -22.90 -4.16
CA SER A 73 -4.55 -21.76 -4.54
C SER A 73 -5.33 -20.48 -4.83
N LYS A 74 -6.65 -20.55 -5.04
CA LYS A 74 -7.52 -19.38 -5.32
C LYS A 74 -8.26 -18.84 -4.09
N SER A 75 -7.97 -19.34 -2.87
CA SER A 75 -8.66 -18.89 -1.66
C SER A 75 -8.16 -17.52 -1.23
N LEU A 76 -8.99 -16.77 -0.49
CA LEU A 76 -8.54 -15.52 0.14
C LEU A 76 -7.30 -15.76 1.02
N SER A 77 -7.27 -16.82 1.82
CA SER A 77 -6.11 -17.17 2.65
C SER A 77 -4.86 -17.49 1.83
N ALA A 78 -5.00 -18.15 0.68
CA ALA A 78 -3.87 -18.42 -0.22
C ALA A 78 -3.39 -17.16 -0.94
N ALA A 79 -4.31 -16.28 -1.35
CA ALA A 79 -3.99 -15.01 -1.98
C ALA A 79 -3.28 -14.02 -1.03
N LEU A 80 -3.59 -14.10 0.28
CA LEU A 80 -2.88 -13.32 1.31
C LEU A 80 -1.49 -13.91 1.59
N GLY A 81 -1.39 -15.23 1.80
CA GLY A 81 -0.16 -15.86 2.28
C GLY A 81 0.85 -16.32 1.22
N ASN A 82 0.39 -16.83 0.08
CA ASN A 82 1.20 -17.60 -0.87
C ASN A 82 1.27 -17.00 -2.28
N SER A 83 0.77 -15.79 -2.51
CA SER A 83 0.79 -15.21 -3.84
C SER A 83 2.17 -14.66 -4.23
N GLU A 84 2.65 -15.06 -5.41
CA GLU A 84 3.92 -14.59 -5.97
C GLU A 84 3.86 -13.11 -6.41
N SER A 85 2.68 -12.59 -6.73
CA SER A 85 2.51 -11.21 -7.18
C SER A 85 1.94 -10.30 -6.09
N ASP A 86 2.51 -9.10 -5.99
CA ASP A 86 2.07 -8.07 -5.03
C ASP A 86 0.69 -7.50 -5.37
N ILE A 87 0.32 -7.51 -6.66
CA ILE A 87 -1.01 -7.07 -7.12
C ILE A 87 -2.10 -7.99 -6.58
N LEU A 88 -1.88 -9.31 -6.56
CA LEU A 88 -2.83 -10.25 -5.98
C LEU A 88 -2.98 -10.04 -4.46
N LYS A 89 -1.88 -9.79 -3.73
CA LYS A 89 -1.95 -9.42 -2.30
C LYS A 89 -2.75 -8.14 -2.09
N TYR A 90 -2.48 -7.13 -2.92
CA TYR A 90 -3.17 -5.84 -2.85
C TYR A 90 -4.69 -6.01 -3.04
N LEU A 91 -5.08 -6.78 -4.05
CA LEU A 91 -6.48 -7.07 -4.35
C LEU A 91 -7.15 -7.93 -3.26
N ALA A 92 -6.43 -8.91 -2.71
CA ALA A 92 -6.92 -9.75 -1.61
C ALA A 92 -7.16 -8.94 -0.34
N VAL A 93 -6.27 -8.01 -0.01
CA VAL A 93 -6.42 -7.11 1.15
C VAL A 93 -7.57 -6.12 0.93
N LEU A 94 -7.74 -5.61 -0.30
CA LEU A 94 -8.88 -4.78 -0.64
C LEU A 94 -10.20 -5.54 -0.47
N ASP A 95 -10.28 -6.76 -0.99
CA ASP A 95 -11.45 -7.61 -0.82
C ASP A 95 -11.71 -7.92 0.66
N LEU A 96 -10.66 -8.18 1.46
CA LEU A 96 -10.74 -8.37 2.91
C LEU A 96 -11.33 -7.16 3.65
N ARG A 97 -10.92 -5.94 3.28
CA ARG A 97 -11.53 -4.73 3.84
C ARG A 97 -13.00 -4.60 3.47
N LEU A 98 -13.33 -4.85 2.21
CA LEU A 98 -14.70 -4.68 1.75
C LEU A 98 -15.64 -5.77 2.30
N LEU A 99 -15.19 -7.03 2.39
CA LEU A 99 -15.97 -8.12 2.97
C LEU A 99 -16.21 -7.90 4.47
N SER A 100 -15.18 -7.46 5.21
CA SER A 100 -15.31 -7.17 6.64
C SER A 100 -16.32 -6.05 6.91
N GLN A 101 -16.41 -5.04 6.03
CA GLN A 101 -17.35 -3.95 6.20
C GLN A 101 -18.79 -4.31 5.79
N GLN A 102 -18.98 -5.03 4.68
CA GLN A 102 -20.28 -5.09 4.00
C GLN A 102 -20.96 -6.47 4.01
N ASP A 103 -20.21 -7.57 4.10
CA ASP A 103 -20.73 -8.90 3.81
C ASP A 103 -20.79 -9.79 5.04
N GLU A 104 -21.99 -9.93 5.62
CA GLU A 104 -22.22 -10.71 6.84
C GLU A 104 -22.03 -12.22 6.62
N GLU A 105 -22.42 -12.77 5.48
CA GLU A 105 -22.29 -14.22 5.23
C GLU A 105 -20.83 -14.62 5.11
N ARG A 106 -20.03 -13.82 4.39
CA ARG A 106 -18.59 -14.04 4.28
C ARG A 106 -17.86 -13.85 5.61
N ARG A 107 -18.29 -12.90 6.46
CA ARG A 107 -17.73 -12.77 7.82
C ARG A 107 -18.00 -14.00 8.66
N LYS A 108 -19.22 -14.54 8.63
CA LYS A 108 -19.57 -15.77 9.35
C LYS A 108 -18.67 -16.94 8.94
N GLN A 109 -18.34 -17.05 7.64
CA GLN A 109 -17.39 -18.06 7.15
C GLN A 109 -16.03 -17.93 7.84
N ILE A 110 -15.47 -16.72 7.94
CA ILE A 110 -14.19 -16.47 8.62
C ILE A 110 -14.22 -16.92 10.10
N PHE A 111 -15.36 -16.74 10.77
CA PHE A 111 -15.53 -17.10 12.18
C PHE A 111 -15.77 -18.61 12.39
N THR A 112 -15.93 -19.39 11.32
CA THR A 112 -16.14 -20.84 11.44
C THR A 112 -14.89 -21.58 11.91
N ILE A 113 -15.14 -22.69 12.61
CA ILE A 113 -14.12 -23.66 13.02
C ILE A 113 -14.14 -24.88 12.09
N SER A 114 -12.96 -25.45 11.84
CA SER A 114 -12.87 -26.71 11.10
C SER A 114 -13.46 -27.85 11.93
N HIS A 115 -14.29 -28.68 11.30
CA HIS A 115 -14.77 -29.92 11.91
C HIS A 115 -13.91 -31.08 11.40
N PRO A 116 -13.44 -32.01 12.26
CA PRO A 116 -13.72 -32.18 13.69
C PRO A 116 -12.72 -31.50 14.66
N GLY A 117 -11.71 -30.78 14.15
CA GLY A 117 -10.58 -30.29 14.97
C GLY A 117 -10.85 -29.03 15.80
N GLY A 118 -11.96 -28.34 15.60
CA GLY A 118 -12.33 -27.14 16.36
C GLY A 118 -11.40 -25.93 16.14
N HIS A 119 -10.51 -25.97 15.16
CA HIS A 119 -9.51 -24.93 14.94
C HIS A 119 -9.97 -23.90 13.92
N PRO A 120 -9.87 -22.59 14.22
CA PRO A 120 -10.29 -21.53 13.31
C PRO A 120 -9.19 -21.20 12.29
N HIS A 121 -8.92 -22.12 11.36
CA HIS A 121 -7.84 -21.95 10.39
C HIS A 121 -8.02 -20.72 9.49
N GLN A 122 -9.27 -20.37 9.15
CA GLN A 122 -9.55 -19.23 8.28
C GLN A 122 -9.22 -17.90 8.97
N TRP A 123 -9.79 -17.67 10.16
CA TRP A 123 -9.43 -16.51 10.98
C TRP A 123 -7.95 -16.46 11.27
N LYS A 124 -7.33 -17.58 11.69
CA LYS A 124 -5.91 -17.62 12.01
C LYS A 124 -5.04 -17.23 10.81
N ALA A 125 -5.33 -17.73 9.61
CA ALA A 125 -4.60 -17.35 8.40
C ALA A 125 -4.71 -15.85 8.09
N VAL A 126 -5.91 -15.28 8.22
CA VAL A 126 -6.15 -13.84 7.98
C VAL A 126 -5.48 -12.99 9.06
N ALA A 127 -5.68 -13.33 10.33
CA ALA A 127 -5.12 -12.62 11.47
C ALA A 127 -3.59 -12.67 11.47
N ASP A 128 -2.99 -13.85 11.27
CA ASP A 128 -1.53 -14.01 11.24
C ASP A 128 -0.90 -13.17 10.12
N PHE A 129 -1.52 -13.14 8.93
CA PHE A 129 -1.06 -12.29 7.81
C PHE A 129 -1.16 -10.79 8.13
N CYS A 130 -2.31 -10.33 8.62
CA CYS A 130 -2.51 -8.92 8.94
C CYS A 130 -1.61 -8.47 10.11
N ILE A 131 -1.56 -9.26 11.18
CA ILE A 131 -0.76 -8.97 12.37
C ILE A 131 0.73 -8.96 12.03
N SER A 132 1.23 -9.93 11.27
CA SER A 132 2.65 -9.95 10.87
C SER A 132 3.03 -8.76 9.99
N SER A 133 2.20 -8.43 8.99
CA SER A 133 2.42 -7.28 8.10
C SER A 133 2.42 -5.96 8.87
N LEU A 134 1.49 -5.80 9.81
CA LEU A 134 1.38 -4.61 10.65
C LEU A 134 2.51 -4.51 11.68
N LYS A 135 2.96 -5.62 12.28
CA LYS A 135 4.13 -5.65 13.16
C LYS A 135 5.40 -5.21 12.44
N GLN A 136 5.63 -5.69 11.22
CA GLN A 136 6.75 -5.25 10.37
C GLN A 136 6.66 -3.75 10.07
N PHE A 137 5.45 -3.24 9.82
CA PHE A 137 5.25 -1.81 9.62
C PHE A 137 5.53 -0.98 10.89
N VAL A 138 5.09 -1.43 12.06
CA VAL A 138 5.41 -0.79 13.34
C VAL A 138 6.91 -0.73 13.57
N ALA A 139 7.64 -1.83 13.32
CA ALA A 139 9.09 -1.85 13.47
C ALA A 139 9.76 -0.81 12.56
N LYS A 140 9.35 -0.72 11.29
CA LYS A 140 9.82 0.32 10.36
C LYS A 140 9.49 1.73 10.86
N LEU A 141 8.26 1.97 11.31
CA LEU A 141 7.87 3.27 11.87
C LEU A 141 8.72 3.67 13.08
N GLN A 142 9.01 2.72 13.97
CA GLN A 142 9.84 2.94 15.14
C GLN A 142 11.29 3.25 14.75
N GLU A 143 11.87 2.50 13.83
CA GLU A 143 13.20 2.76 13.26
C GLU A 143 13.30 4.21 12.73
N TYR A 144 12.33 4.63 11.91
CA TYR A 144 12.33 6.00 11.39
C TYR A 144 12.10 7.05 12.46
N SER A 145 11.31 6.77 13.50
CA SER A 145 11.11 7.71 14.60
C SER A 145 12.42 7.98 15.35
N VAL A 146 13.28 6.98 15.51
CA VAL A 146 14.60 7.11 16.15
C VAL A 146 15.57 7.88 15.24
N VAL A 147 15.64 7.54 13.95
CA VAL A 147 16.47 8.25 12.97
C VAL A 147 16.07 9.73 12.86
N ALA A 148 14.76 10.01 12.87
CA ALA A 148 14.25 11.36 12.79
C ALA A 148 14.43 12.16 14.10
N ALA A 149 14.47 11.48 15.26
CA ALA A 149 14.84 12.10 16.53
C ALA A 149 16.35 12.45 16.57
N ALA A 150 17.21 11.56 16.07
CA ALA A 150 18.65 11.81 15.95
C ALA A 150 18.96 12.96 14.98
N ALA A 151 18.19 13.09 13.89
CA ALA A 151 18.35 14.18 12.92
C ALA A 151 17.91 15.57 13.43
N LYS A 152 17.19 15.66 14.55
CA LYS A 152 16.82 16.94 15.17
C LYS A 152 17.96 17.58 15.97
N GLU A 153 19.05 16.86 16.22
CA GLU A 153 20.28 17.48 16.71
C GLU A 153 21.28 17.63 15.55
N PRO A 154 21.47 18.88 15.10
CA PRO A 154 22.79 19.46 15.27
C PRO A 154 22.70 20.91 15.79
N LYS A 155 23.06 21.09 17.07
CA LYS A 155 23.84 22.27 17.46
C LYS A 155 25.29 21.81 17.63
N MET A 156 26.09 21.92 16.57
CA MET A 156 27.55 21.87 16.62
C MET A 156 28.04 22.78 15.50
N ASN A 157 28.53 23.99 15.78
CA ASN A 157 29.78 24.30 16.47
C ASN A 157 30.91 23.38 16.00
N TYR A 158 31.68 23.88 15.03
CA TYR A 158 32.86 23.23 14.50
C TYR A 158 33.85 22.97 15.66
N ASN A 159 34.46 21.78 15.63
CA ASN A 159 35.58 21.31 16.46
C ASN A 159 35.21 20.65 17.81
N LYS A 160 34.94 19.34 17.78
CA LYS A 160 35.73 18.34 18.53
C LYS A 160 35.24 16.90 18.26
N GLY A 161 36.17 16.05 17.81
CA GLY A 161 36.26 14.65 18.23
C GLY A 161 35.31 13.64 17.59
N ILE A 162 35.50 13.35 16.30
CA ILE A 162 35.13 12.06 15.72
C ILE A 162 36.24 11.07 16.09
N SER A 163 36.14 10.46 17.27
CA SER A 163 36.98 9.32 17.66
C SER A 163 36.44 8.66 18.92
N PHE A 164 35.21 8.15 18.88
CA PHE A 164 34.80 7.09 19.80
C PHE A 164 33.50 6.44 19.33
N VAL A 165 33.47 5.11 19.34
CA VAL A 165 32.29 4.25 19.17
C VAL A 165 31.83 3.99 17.72
N LEU A 166 32.69 3.35 16.92
CA LEU A 166 32.26 2.37 15.92
C LEU A 166 33.17 1.14 16.00
N GLU A 167 33.25 0.54 17.18
CA GLU A 167 34.00 -0.70 17.37
C GLU A 167 33.27 -1.59 18.36
N GLU A 168 32.23 -2.26 17.85
CA GLU A 168 31.95 -3.67 18.17
C GLU A 168 30.82 -4.17 17.29
N GLN A 169 30.92 -5.43 16.85
CA GLN A 169 29.96 -6.19 16.03
C GLN A 169 30.06 -6.01 14.50
N LYS A 170 31.21 -6.42 13.94
CA LYS A 170 31.27 -6.96 12.57
C LYS A 170 32.32 -8.07 12.49
N SER A 171 32.01 -9.22 13.08
CA SER A 171 32.59 -10.49 12.68
C SER A 171 31.45 -11.41 12.28
N PHE A 172 31.70 -12.28 11.30
CA PHE A 172 30.81 -13.33 10.81
C PHE A 172 29.80 -12.93 9.70
N PHE A 173 30.32 -12.64 8.49
CA PHE A 173 29.92 -13.29 7.22
C PHE A 173 30.63 -12.59 6.04
N GLU A 174 31.54 -13.29 5.37
CA GLU A 174 32.05 -12.92 4.04
C GLU A 174 31.44 -13.87 3.00
N PRO A 175 30.77 -13.36 1.94
CA PRO A 175 30.61 -14.05 0.68
C PRO A 175 31.54 -13.46 -0.41
N PRO A 176 31.81 -14.22 -1.49
CA PRO A 176 33.05 -14.12 -2.26
C PRO A 176 33.08 -13.00 -3.30
N LYS A 177 34.32 -12.67 -3.69
CA LYS A 177 34.72 -11.58 -4.61
C LYS A 177 34.14 -11.76 -6.02
N GLU A 178 33.29 -10.83 -6.44
CA GLU A 178 33.08 -10.50 -7.85
C GLU A 178 33.71 -9.12 -8.14
N SER A 179 34.38 -8.99 -9.28
CA SER A 179 35.16 -7.80 -9.65
C SER A 179 34.26 -6.56 -9.77
N PRO A 180 34.62 -5.40 -9.17
CA PRO A 180 33.78 -4.21 -9.23
C PRO A 180 33.74 -3.67 -10.65
N THR A 181 32.52 -3.62 -11.20
CA THR A 181 32.20 -2.90 -12.42
C THR A 181 32.44 -1.41 -12.17
N PHE A 182 33.16 -0.74 -13.05
CA PHE A 182 33.66 0.64 -12.98
C PHE A 182 32.68 1.70 -12.40
N SER A 183 31.37 1.47 -12.49
CA SER A 183 30.33 2.30 -11.87
C SER A 183 30.36 2.31 -10.33
N GLU A 184 30.68 1.19 -9.67
CA GLU A 184 30.63 1.09 -8.20
C GLU A 184 31.78 1.84 -7.52
N THR A 185 32.97 1.79 -8.12
CA THR A 185 34.15 2.52 -7.65
C THR A 185 33.98 4.02 -7.79
N VAL A 186 33.40 4.47 -8.91
CA VAL A 186 33.13 5.90 -9.16
C VAL A 186 32.08 6.43 -8.20
N ILE A 187 30.98 5.69 -7.95
CA ILE A 187 29.95 6.09 -6.98
C ILE A 187 30.53 6.11 -5.55
N ALA A 188 31.39 5.16 -5.19
CA ALA A 188 32.05 5.13 -3.88
C ALA A 188 33.01 6.32 -3.68
N SER A 189 33.77 6.70 -4.70
CA SER A 189 34.67 7.87 -4.64
C SER A 189 33.91 9.20 -4.64
N LEU A 190 32.76 9.29 -5.33
CA LEU A 190 31.89 10.47 -5.33
C LEU A 190 31.15 10.68 -4.01
N ARG A 191 30.88 9.62 -3.23
CA ARG A 191 30.34 9.72 -1.86
C ARG A 191 31.30 10.36 -0.87
N GLY A 192 32.60 10.42 -1.17
CA GLY A 192 33.60 11.07 -0.31
C GLY A 192 33.51 12.61 -0.30
N TRP A 193 32.72 13.22 -1.19
CA TRP A 193 32.56 14.67 -1.26
C TRP A 193 31.34 15.13 -0.45
N PRO A 194 31.49 16.01 0.55
CA PRO A 194 30.40 16.43 1.45
C PRO A 194 29.16 16.96 0.71
N SER A 195 29.36 17.72 -0.38
CA SER A 195 28.27 18.27 -1.19
C SER A 195 27.56 17.20 -2.02
N VAL A 196 28.27 16.18 -2.50
CA VAL A 196 27.69 15.10 -3.31
C VAL A 196 27.04 14.05 -2.41
N ALA A 197 27.62 13.78 -1.24
CA ALA A 197 27.01 12.96 -0.19
C ALA A 197 25.66 13.53 0.24
N TYR A 198 25.49 14.85 0.36
CA TYR A 198 24.18 15.45 0.64
C TYR A 198 23.10 15.15 -0.43
N PHE A 199 23.50 15.09 -1.71
CA PHE A 199 22.58 14.78 -2.83
C PHE A 199 22.43 13.28 -3.09
N LEU A 200 23.40 12.45 -2.72
CA LEU A 200 23.42 10.99 -2.95
C LEU A 200 23.04 10.16 -1.72
N ASP A 201 23.17 10.68 -0.50
CA ASP A 201 22.64 10.05 0.69
C ASP A 201 21.12 10.15 0.66
N GLU A 202 20.48 8.99 0.74
CA GLU A 202 19.04 8.90 0.75
C GLU A 202 18.51 9.57 2.02
N LEU A 203 18.05 10.83 1.88
CA LEU A 203 17.51 11.62 2.98
C LEU A 203 16.45 10.81 3.74
N PRO A 204 16.44 10.84 5.08
CA PRO A 204 15.46 10.10 5.88
C PRO A 204 14.01 10.46 5.53
N SER A 205 13.77 11.68 5.01
CA SER A 205 12.49 12.12 4.49
C SER A 205 11.99 11.32 3.28
N ILE A 206 12.87 10.88 2.37
CA ILE A 206 12.51 10.10 1.18
C ILE A 206 12.06 8.70 1.60
N LYS A 207 12.75 8.09 2.57
CA LYS A 207 12.39 6.77 3.11
C LYS A 207 11.01 6.79 3.77
N ILE A 208 10.71 7.80 4.57
CA ILE A 208 9.38 7.97 5.19
C ILE A 208 8.30 8.17 4.12
N ARG A 209 8.57 8.96 3.07
CA ARG A 209 7.63 9.16 1.96
C ARG A 209 7.35 7.86 1.21
N LYS A 210 8.39 7.09 0.88
CA LYS A 210 8.24 5.76 0.24
C LYS A 210 7.47 4.79 1.13
N LEU A 211 7.73 4.80 2.43
CA LEU A 211 7.01 3.97 3.39
C LEU A 211 5.52 4.29 3.40
N PHE A 212 5.13 5.56 3.48
CA PHE A 212 3.72 5.94 3.43
C PHE A 212 3.10 5.66 2.05
N ALA A 213 3.81 5.97 0.95
CA ALA A 213 3.39 5.67 -0.44
C ALA A 213 2.89 4.23 -0.62
N SER A 214 3.53 3.28 0.07
CA SER A 214 3.26 1.85 0.01
C SER A 214 2.35 1.33 1.13
N SER A 215 1.84 2.19 2.01
CA SER A 215 1.09 1.81 3.20
C SER A 215 -0.41 1.59 2.99
N GLN A 216 -0.94 1.82 1.77
CA GLN A 216 -2.36 1.68 1.48
C GLN A 216 -2.96 0.31 1.86
N PRO A 217 -2.32 -0.84 1.58
CA PRO A 217 -2.82 -2.14 2.02
C PRO A 217 -2.85 -2.27 3.53
N LEU A 218 -1.89 -1.68 4.24
CA LEU A 218 -1.83 -1.73 5.70
C LEU A 218 -3.00 -0.97 6.34
N ILE A 219 -3.37 0.17 5.75
CA ILE A 219 -4.57 0.93 6.15
C ILE A 219 -5.82 0.06 5.99
N TRP A 220 -5.93 -0.66 4.87
CA TRP A 220 -7.03 -1.58 4.63
C TRP A 220 -7.06 -2.76 5.59
N MET A 221 -5.90 -3.32 5.98
CA MET A 221 -5.82 -4.34 7.02
C MET A 221 -6.28 -3.82 8.38
N ILE A 222 -5.91 -2.59 8.76
CA ILE A 222 -6.36 -1.96 10.01
C ILE A 222 -7.88 -1.78 10.01
N ASP A 223 -8.45 -1.27 8.92
CA ASP A 223 -9.91 -1.16 8.77
C ASP A 223 -10.57 -2.54 8.86
N ALA A 224 -10.02 -3.54 8.17
CA ALA A 224 -10.57 -4.88 8.15
C ALA A 224 -10.58 -5.52 9.53
N LEU A 225 -9.46 -5.46 10.27
CA LEU A 225 -9.39 -5.94 11.65
C LEU A 225 -10.39 -5.20 12.55
N GLY A 226 -10.50 -3.88 12.42
CA GLY A 226 -11.46 -3.08 13.18
C GLY A 226 -12.91 -3.51 12.92
N TYR A 227 -13.28 -3.76 11.67
CA TYR A 227 -14.63 -4.23 11.32
C TYR A 227 -14.88 -5.67 11.77
N LEU A 228 -13.93 -6.60 11.52
CA LEU A 228 -14.08 -8.01 11.91
C LEU A 228 -14.19 -8.17 13.42
N VAL A 229 -13.35 -7.47 14.19
CA VAL A 229 -13.40 -7.49 15.66
C VAL A 229 -14.71 -6.90 16.20
N SER A 230 -15.22 -5.84 15.57
CA SER A 230 -16.47 -5.25 16.04
C SER A 230 -17.68 -6.12 15.70
N ALA A 231 -17.69 -6.69 14.49
CA ALA A 231 -18.72 -7.64 14.06
C ALA A 231 -18.70 -8.95 14.87
N SER A 232 -17.52 -9.37 15.34
CA SER A 232 -17.39 -10.60 16.13
C SER A 232 -18.22 -10.58 17.41
N TYR A 233 -18.51 -9.41 17.98
CA TYR A 233 -19.31 -9.32 19.20
C TYR A 233 -20.70 -9.95 19.05
N SER A 234 -21.33 -9.81 17.87
CA SER A 234 -22.64 -10.39 17.56
C SER A 234 -22.58 -11.65 16.69
N GLU A 235 -21.57 -11.77 15.84
CA GLU A 235 -21.51 -12.79 14.78
C GLU A 235 -20.63 -14.00 15.12
N ASP A 236 -19.65 -13.87 16.03
CA ASP A 236 -18.70 -14.94 16.37
C ASP A 236 -19.27 -15.88 17.44
N LYS A 237 -19.88 -16.98 16.98
CA LYS A 237 -20.46 -18.01 17.85
C LYS A 237 -19.44 -18.82 18.65
N PHE A 238 -18.19 -18.85 18.20
CA PHE A 238 -17.16 -19.73 18.74
C PHE A 238 -16.14 -18.98 19.61
N GLY A 239 -16.22 -17.64 19.67
CA GLY A 239 -15.31 -16.80 20.44
C GLY A 239 -13.87 -16.85 19.92
N VAL A 240 -13.70 -17.16 18.64
CA VAL A 240 -12.41 -17.30 17.95
C VAL A 240 -11.63 -16.00 17.98
N ILE A 241 -12.31 -14.87 17.75
CA ILE A 241 -11.67 -13.55 17.66
C ILE A 241 -11.28 -13.03 19.03
N GLN A 242 -12.04 -13.37 20.07
CA GLN A 242 -11.80 -12.93 21.44
C GLN A 242 -10.42 -13.37 21.95
N GLN A 243 -9.91 -14.51 21.50
CA GLN A 243 -8.57 -15.00 21.85
C GLN A 243 -7.46 -14.09 21.30
N THR A 244 -7.66 -13.51 20.12
CA THR A 244 -6.70 -12.61 19.44
C THR A 244 -6.94 -11.13 19.72
N LEU A 245 -8.07 -10.79 20.35
CA LEU A 245 -8.50 -9.42 20.62
C LEU A 245 -7.45 -8.59 21.39
N PRO A 246 -6.84 -9.08 22.49
CA PRO A 246 -5.84 -8.30 23.22
C PRO A 246 -4.61 -7.97 22.37
N GLU A 247 -4.19 -8.89 21.49
CA GLU A 247 -3.06 -8.69 20.59
C GLU A 247 -3.38 -7.63 19.54
N ILE A 248 -4.57 -7.66 18.95
CA ILE A 248 -5.02 -6.67 17.96
C ILE A 248 -5.06 -5.27 18.59
N ILE A 249 -5.63 -5.13 19.79
CA ILE A 249 -5.70 -3.83 20.48
C ILE A 249 -4.29 -3.30 20.76
N ARG A 250 -3.38 -4.14 21.27
CA ARG A 250 -1.98 -3.75 21.51
C ARG A 250 -1.28 -3.28 20.24
N LEU A 251 -1.44 -4.02 19.15
CA LEU A 251 -0.88 -3.68 17.85
C LEU A 251 -1.40 -2.34 17.31
N LEU A 252 -2.72 -2.09 17.39
CA LEU A 252 -3.30 -0.81 16.97
C LEU A 252 -2.79 0.36 17.83
N LEU A 253 -2.62 0.14 19.12
CA LEU A 253 -2.03 1.13 20.03
C LEU A 253 -0.54 1.37 19.74
N ASP A 254 0.23 0.33 19.43
CA ASP A 254 1.64 0.46 19.03
C ASP A 254 1.79 1.28 17.75
N ILE A 255 0.92 1.03 16.74
CA ILE A 255 0.87 1.86 15.52
C ILE A 255 0.54 3.31 15.88
N LYS A 256 -0.45 3.53 16.76
CA LYS A 256 -0.85 4.87 17.18
C LYS A 256 0.29 5.63 17.87
N MET A 257 1.00 4.96 18.77
CA MET A 257 2.14 5.53 19.50
C MET A 257 3.34 5.79 18.59
N ALA A 258 3.63 4.87 17.65
CA ALA A 258 4.70 5.05 16.67
C ALA A 258 4.42 6.22 15.71
N GLU A 259 3.17 6.39 15.27
CA GLU A 259 2.75 7.50 14.41
C GLU A 259 2.90 8.87 15.10
N GLU A 260 2.58 8.96 16.39
CA GLU A 260 2.70 10.21 17.17
C GLU A 260 4.15 10.68 17.34
N LYS A 261 5.10 9.75 17.34
CA LYS A 261 6.54 10.05 17.45
C LYS A 261 7.15 10.57 16.15
N LEU A 262 6.44 10.47 15.02
CA LEU A 262 6.95 10.93 13.72
C LEU A 262 6.87 12.46 13.60
N PRO A 263 7.97 13.15 13.29
CA PRO A 263 7.97 14.60 13.15
C PRO A 263 7.02 15.09 12.05
N ILE A 264 6.46 16.28 12.28
CA ILE A 264 5.51 16.94 11.39
C ILE A 264 6.24 17.48 10.14
N ASP A 265 7.47 17.99 10.31
CA ASP A 265 8.22 18.73 9.28
C ASP A 265 8.81 17.85 8.17
N LEU A 266 9.20 16.61 8.49
CA LEU A 266 9.75 15.66 7.50
C LEU A 266 8.69 15.16 6.48
N VAL A 267 7.41 15.43 6.75
CA VAL A 267 6.25 14.95 5.97
C VAL A 267 5.43 16.09 5.36
N GLY A 268 5.82 17.35 5.56
CA GLY A 268 5.30 18.47 4.76
C GLY A 268 3.84 18.82 4.99
N PHE A 269 3.41 19.01 6.24
CA PHE A 269 2.13 19.68 6.52
C PHE A 269 2.22 21.19 6.20
N ARG A 270 2.23 21.55 4.91
CA ARG A 270 1.82 22.90 4.47
C ARG A 270 0.60 22.75 3.55
N THR A 271 -0.56 22.93 4.17
CA THR A 271 -1.82 23.46 3.62
C THR A 271 -2.18 23.07 2.18
N HIS A 272 -3.21 22.23 2.04
CA HIS A 272 -4.18 22.20 0.93
C HIS A 272 -3.65 22.62 -0.45
N VAL A 273 -2.75 21.83 -1.03
CA VAL A 273 -2.46 21.91 -2.46
C VAL A 273 -3.43 20.96 -3.16
N LYS A 274 -4.34 21.48 -4.00
CA LYS A 274 -5.12 20.64 -4.92
C LYS A 274 -4.10 19.94 -5.83
N ASP A 275 -4.13 18.62 -5.83
CA ASP A 275 -3.13 17.80 -6.52
C ASP A 275 -3.71 17.15 -7.78
N PRO A 276 -3.52 17.74 -8.97
CA PRO A 276 -3.90 17.10 -10.21
C PRO A 276 -2.96 15.96 -10.66
N TYR A 277 -1.87 15.66 -9.94
CA TYR A 277 -0.81 14.74 -10.40
C TYR A 277 -0.26 13.73 -9.35
N GLY A 278 -0.86 13.56 -8.16
CA GLY A 278 -0.48 12.54 -7.17
C GLY A 278 0.87 12.77 -6.45
N ARG A 279 1.37 14.00 -6.40
CA ARG A 279 2.63 14.34 -5.69
C ARG A 279 2.52 14.36 -4.16
N TYR A 280 1.32 14.29 -3.58
CA TYR A 280 1.10 14.33 -2.11
C TYR A 280 0.55 13.03 -1.49
N ASP A 281 0.59 11.89 -2.20
CA ASP A 281 0.04 10.61 -1.74
C ASP A 281 0.49 10.19 -0.34
N HIS A 282 1.77 10.38 0.00
CA HIS A 282 2.34 10.07 1.31
C HIS A 282 1.69 10.85 2.47
N ILE A 283 1.25 12.10 2.25
CA ILE A 283 0.56 12.91 3.25
C ILE A 283 -0.86 12.38 3.44
N HIS A 284 -1.56 12.12 2.33
CA HIS A 284 -2.90 11.54 2.35
C HIS A 284 -2.90 10.18 3.06
N GLN A 285 -1.92 9.33 2.81
CA GLN A 285 -1.80 8.02 3.44
C GLN A 285 -1.44 8.11 4.93
N ARG A 286 -0.60 9.06 5.36
CA ARG A 286 -0.37 9.27 6.80
C ARG A 286 -1.65 9.72 7.52
N VAL A 287 -2.35 10.70 6.95
CA VAL A 287 -3.63 11.17 7.51
C VAL A 287 -4.66 10.04 7.51
N SER A 288 -4.74 9.28 6.43
CA SER A 288 -5.64 8.12 6.31
C SER A 288 -5.28 7.02 7.31
N LEU A 289 -4.00 6.73 7.52
CA LEU A 289 -3.53 5.78 8.53
C LEU A 289 -3.97 6.21 9.93
N LYS A 290 -3.71 7.48 10.28
CA LYS A 290 -4.12 8.04 11.57
C LYS A 290 -5.64 7.96 11.75
N THR A 291 -6.40 8.27 10.71
CA THR A 291 -7.87 8.18 10.73
C THR A 291 -8.35 6.74 10.89
N SER A 292 -7.81 5.78 10.12
CA SER A 292 -8.17 4.36 10.22
C SER A 292 -7.85 3.76 11.58
N VAL A 293 -6.66 4.04 12.14
CA VAL A 293 -6.29 3.53 13.47
C VAL A 293 -7.22 4.08 14.55
N ASN A 294 -7.49 5.40 14.53
CA ASN A 294 -8.42 6.00 15.47
C ASN A 294 -9.83 5.46 15.31
N ALA A 295 -10.31 5.29 14.06
CA ALA A 295 -11.64 4.76 13.79
C ALA A 295 -11.77 3.29 14.24
N ALA A 296 -10.76 2.46 13.99
CA ALA A 296 -10.72 1.08 14.46
C ALA A 296 -10.73 1.00 16.00
N LEU A 297 -9.89 1.80 16.68
CA LEU A 297 -9.85 1.84 18.14
C LEU A 297 -11.16 2.34 18.74
N CYS A 298 -11.77 3.41 18.19
CA CYS A 298 -13.09 3.88 18.62
C CYS A 298 -14.16 2.79 18.43
N ARG A 299 -14.19 2.14 17.26
CA ARG A 299 -15.19 1.11 16.97
C ARG A 299 -15.09 -0.07 17.94
N ILE A 300 -13.88 -0.53 18.24
CA ILE A 300 -13.64 -1.58 19.23
C ILE A 300 -14.03 -1.09 20.63
N ALA A 301 -13.65 0.12 21.00
CA ALA A 301 -13.97 0.73 22.29
C ALA A 301 -15.49 0.85 22.51
N ASP A 302 -16.24 1.26 21.49
CA ASP A 302 -17.70 1.35 21.53
C ASP A 302 -18.36 -0.03 21.63
N THR A 303 -17.85 -1.01 20.89
CA THR A 303 -18.41 -2.37 20.86
C THR A 303 -18.18 -3.12 22.17
N PHE A 304 -16.97 -3.06 22.72
CA PHE A 304 -16.57 -3.82 23.91
C PHE A 304 -16.64 -3.01 25.21
N LYS A 305 -17.30 -1.84 25.19
CA LYS A 305 -17.31 -0.86 26.31
C LYS A 305 -17.70 -1.46 27.66
N ASN A 306 -18.64 -2.40 27.66
CA ASN A 306 -19.16 -3.02 28.89
C ASN A 306 -18.28 -4.17 29.39
N ASP A 307 -17.50 -4.79 28.49
CA ASP A 307 -16.79 -6.06 28.72
C ASP A 307 -15.26 -5.89 28.79
N ILE A 308 -14.75 -4.67 28.91
CA ILE A 308 -13.30 -4.38 28.95
C ILE A 308 -12.56 -5.06 30.07
N ASN A 309 -13.19 -5.26 31.23
CA ASN A 309 -12.53 -5.93 32.36
C ASN A 309 -12.20 -7.40 32.04
N GLY A 310 -12.86 -8.01 31.05
CA GLY A 310 -12.54 -9.34 30.56
C GLY A 310 -11.38 -9.39 29.57
N ILE A 311 -10.94 -8.24 29.03
CA ILE A 311 -9.84 -8.16 28.06
C ILE A 311 -8.54 -7.93 28.82
N TYR A 312 -7.66 -8.92 28.82
CA TYR A 312 -6.34 -8.80 29.46
C TYR A 312 -5.42 -7.86 28.69
N LEU A 313 -5.35 -6.59 29.11
CA LEU A 313 -4.43 -5.58 28.60
C LEU A 313 -3.49 -5.14 29.73
N PRO A 314 -2.18 -4.97 29.46
CA PRO A 314 -1.28 -4.37 30.44
C PRO A 314 -1.72 -2.96 30.80
N GLU A 315 -1.40 -2.53 32.02
CA GLU A 315 -1.88 -1.25 32.58
C GLU A 315 -1.54 -0.03 31.71
N GLU A 316 -0.36 0.00 31.06
CA GLU A 316 0.04 1.10 30.17
C GLU A 316 -0.89 1.21 28.95
N TYR A 317 -1.15 0.08 28.28
CA TYR A 317 -2.04 0.01 27.13
C TYR A 317 -3.48 0.31 27.53
N LEU A 318 -3.90 -0.16 28.71
CA LEU A 318 -5.23 0.09 29.25
C LEU A 318 -5.45 1.59 29.52
N ARG A 319 -4.49 2.29 30.12
CA ARG A 319 -4.56 3.75 30.33
C ARG A 319 -4.68 4.52 29.01
N TYR A 320 -3.95 4.10 27.98
CA TYR A 320 -4.04 4.75 26.67
C TYR A 320 -5.39 4.44 26.00
N PHE A 321 -5.88 3.21 26.11
CA PHE A 321 -7.17 2.78 25.57
C PHE A 321 -8.36 3.43 26.28
N GLN A 322 -8.27 3.70 27.59
CA GLN A 322 -9.28 4.42 28.37
C GLN A 322 -9.63 5.80 27.78
N ARG A 323 -8.70 6.45 27.07
CA ARG A 323 -9.00 7.71 26.36
C ARG A 323 -10.05 7.54 25.27
N TYR A 324 -10.09 6.38 24.62
CA TYR A 324 -11.10 6.05 23.62
C TYR A 324 -12.42 5.63 24.27
N LEU A 325 -12.37 4.96 25.43
CA LEU A 325 -13.57 4.53 26.17
C LEU A 325 -14.34 5.69 26.82
N ASN A 326 -13.60 6.69 27.27
CA ASN A 326 -14.16 7.87 27.91
C ASN A 326 -14.64 8.93 26.90
N ARG A 327 -14.42 8.71 25.60
CA ARG A 327 -14.94 9.58 24.55
C ARG A 327 -16.47 9.44 24.55
N ARG A 328 -17.18 10.45 25.05
CA ARG A 328 -18.64 10.51 24.91
C ARG A 328 -18.94 10.68 23.42
N ASN A 329 -19.79 9.80 22.90
CA ASN A 329 -20.47 10.01 21.62
C ASN A 329 -21.20 11.35 21.71
N VAL A 330 -20.68 12.35 21.00
CA VAL A 330 -21.35 13.63 20.74
C VAL A 330 -22.12 13.47 19.45
#